data_AF-A0A8J2YZ48-F1
#
_entry.id   AF-A0A8J2YZ48-F1
#
_cell.length_a   1.000
_cell.length_b   1.000
_cell.length_c   1.000
_cell.angle_alpha   90.00
_cell.angle_beta   90.00
_cell.angle_gamma   90.00
#
_symmetry.space_group_name_H-M   'P 1'
#
loop_
_entity.id
_entity.type
_entity.pdbx_description
1 polymer ?
#
loop_
_entity_poly.entity_id
_entity_poly.type
_entity_poly.pdbx_seq_one_letter_code
_entity_poly.pdbx_strand_id
1 'polypeptide(L)'
;MYRDNSLVPIETVRIAALGALATKPRTYGEIAADVRLFTSRIVGPSLDLMGISIELLRAEGVVETLVEDAEQKDPRLTLTPAGHEMLLRLLQAPIRSPNTELSRLVVALKMRFLHLLEPAARQEQVAILRTLTVAERQRYVELEEQSDGANLFKDWLALQIQLLDTRLAWLDGFSTRCV
;
A
#
# COMPACT_ATOMS: atom_id res chain seq x y z
N MET A 1 -22.89 17.42 -10.26
CA MET A 1 -22.33 16.72 -9.08
C MET A 1 -21.45 15.60 -9.63
N TYR A 2 -20.12 15.69 -9.48
CA TYR A 2 -19.21 14.66 -10.00
C TYR A 2 -19.51 13.35 -9.26
N ARG A 3 -19.95 12.30 -9.97
CA ARG A 3 -20.05 10.96 -9.37
C ARG A 3 -18.64 10.48 -9.09
N ASP A 4 -18.41 10.18 -7.82
CA ASP A 4 -17.12 9.76 -7.32
C ASP A 4 -16.92 8.26 -7.60
N ASN A 5 -16.13 7.96 -8.63
CA ASN A 5 -15.91 6.59 -9.14
C ASN A 5 -14.52 6.03 -8.76
N SER A 6 -13.87 6.59 -7.74
CA SER A 6 -12.59 6.04 -7.28
C SER A 6 -12.77 4.73 -6.51
N LEU A 7 -11.71 3.93 -6.47
CA LEU A 7 -11.68 2.67 -5.75
C LEU A 7 -12.00 2.85 -4.26
N VAL A 8 -12.95 2.05 -3.76
CA VAL A 8 -13.18 1.86 -2.32
C VAL A 8 -12.20 0.82 -1.73
N PRO A 9 -11.99 0.75 -0.41
CA PRO A 9 -11.00 -0.15 0.20
C PRO A 9 -11.10 -1.61 -0.25
N ILE A 10 -12.32 -2.14 -0.40
CA ILE A 10 -12.54 -3.52 -0.88
C ILE A 10 -12.12 -3.70 -2.34
N GLU A 11 -12.27 -2.69 -3.19
CA GLU A 11 -11.83 -2.73 -4.59
C GLU A 11 -10.31 -2.65 -4.70
N THR A 12 -9.65 -1.88 -3.83
CA THR A 12 -8.18 -1.84 -3.74
C THR A 12 -7.61 -3.21 -3.36
N VAL A 13 -8.22 -3.89 -2.39
CA VAL A 13 -7.85 -5.25 -1.99
C VAL A 13 -8.10 -6.26 -3.12
N ARG A 14 -9.16 -6.08 -3.92
CA ARG A 14 -9.40 -6.90 -5.13
C ARG A 14 -8.30 -6.73 -6.19
N ILE A 15 -7.76 -5.53 -6.39
CA ILE A 15 -6.63 -5.33 -7.33
C ILE A 15 -5.44 -6.18 -6.91
N ALA A 16 -5.08 -6.19 -5.62
CA ALA A 16 -3.96 -6.98 -5.13
C ALA A 16 -4.19 -8.49 -5.36
N ALA A 17 -5.39 -8.99 -5.05
CA ALA A 17 -5.71 -10.41 -5.22
C ALA A 17 -5.74 -10.84 -6.70
N LEU A 18 -6.45 -10.08 -7.55
CA LEU A 18 -6.58 -10.40 -8.98
C LEU A 18 -5.25 -10.20 -9.71
N GLY A 19 -4.48 -9.17 -9.36
CA GLY A 19 -3.14 -8.94 -9.92
C GLY A 19 -2.16 -10.07 -9.58
N ALA A 20 -2.20 -10.59 -8.35
CA ALA A 20 -1.39 -11.76 -7.98
C ALA A 20 -1.75 -12.99 -8.82
N LEU A 21 -3.04 -13.25 -9.02
CA LEU A 21 -3.54 -14.37 -9.84
C LEU A 21 -3.27 -14.20 -11.34
N ALA A 22 -3.22 -12.96 -11.85
CA ALA A 22 -2.86 -12.68 -13.24
C ALA A 22 -1.42 -13.09 -13.57
N THR A 23 -0.53 -13.13 -12.57
CA THR A 23 0.87 -13.54 -12.78
C THR A 23 1.05 -15.05 -12.78
N LYS A 24 0.36 -15.76 -11.89
CA LYS A 24 0.41 -17.21 -11.75
C LYS A 24 -0.74 -17.74 -10.90
N PRO A 25 -1.16 -19.00 -11.08
CA PRO A 25 -2.08 -19.65 -10.16
C PRO A 25 -1.50 -19.73 -8.74
N ARG A 26 -2.32 -19.49 -7.72
CA ARG A 26 -1.94 -19.46 -6.29
C ARG A 26 -3.07 -19.98 -5.41
N THR A 27 -2.74 -20.51 -4.24
CA THR A 27 -3.76 -20.94 -3.26
C THR A 27 -4.39 -19.74 -2.53
N TYR A 28 -5.49 -19.98 -1.81
CA TYR A 28 -6.11 -18.93 -0.99
C TYR A 28 -5.12 -18.39 0.05
N GLY A 29 -4.41 -19.30 0.73
CA GLY A 29 -3.46 -18.95 1.78
C GLY A 29 -2.34 -18.05 1.25
N GLU A 30 -1.81 -18.37 0.07
CA GLU A 30 -0.77 -17.58 -0.58
C GLU A 30 -1.26 -16.18 -0.95
N ILE A 31 -2.45 -16.05 -1.54
CA ILE A 31 -3.03 -14.75 -1.93
C ILE A 31 -3.30 -13.90 -0.69
N ALA A 32 -3.91 -14.47 0.35
CA ALA A 32 -4.22 -13.75 1.58
C ALA A 32 -2.96 -13.26 2.29
N ALA A 33 -1.91 -14.08 2.31
CA ALA A 33 -0.61 -13.70 2.88
C ALA A 33 0.06 -12.58 2.08
N ASP A 34 0.09 -12.69 0.74
CA ASP A 34 0.70 -11.72 -0.16
C ASP A 34 0.00 -10.36 -0.08
N VAL A 35 -1.33 -10.34 -0.15
CA VAL A 35 -2.10 -9.10 -0.02
C VAL A 35 -1.89 -8.45 1.35
N ARG A 36 -1.95 -9.22 2.44
CA ARG A 36 -1.69 -8.70 3.79
C ARG A 36 -0.30 -8.10 3.91
N LEU A 37 0.72 -8.80 3.39
CA LEU A 37 2.10 -8.33 3.41
C LEU A 37 2.21 -7.03 2.63
N PHE A 38 1.77 -7.01 1.37
CA PHE A 38 1.84 -5.85 0.49
C PHE A 38 1.14 -4.63 1.11
N THR A 39 -0.12 -4.79 1.54
CA THR A 39 -0.87 -3.66 2.10
C THR A 39 -0.24 -3.14 3.39
N SER A 40 0.22 -4.02 4.28
CA SER A 40 0.87 -3.59 5.54
C SER A 40 2.15 -2.78 5.31
N ARG A 41 2.88 -3.06 4.23
CA ARG A 41 4.09 -2.31 3.86
C ARG A 41 3.75 -0.93 3.30
N ILE A 42 2.70 -0.83 2.48
CA ILE A 42 2.24 0.43 1.89
C ILE A 42 1.57 1.35 2.93
N VAL A 43 0.51 0.89 3.60
CA VAL A 43 -0.31 1.73 4.49
C VAL A 43 0.09 1.68 5.97
N GLY A 44 1.01 0.78 6.34
CA GLY A 44 1.41 0.54 7.72
C GLY A 44 0.58 -0.56 8.42
N PRO A 45 1.07 -1.07 9.57
CA PRO A 45 0.51 -2.27 10.23
C PRO A 45 -0.84 -2.05 10.92
N SER A 46 -1.29 -0.81 11.06
CA SER A 46 -2.49 -0.44 11.82
C SER A 46 -3.77 -0.41 11.00
N LEU A 47 -3.69 -0.53 9.68
CA LEU A 47 -4.87 -0.58 8.81
C LEU A 47 -5.25 -2.03 8.52
N ASP A 48 -6.27 -2.53 9.22
CA ASP A 48 -6.89 -3.82 8.89
C ASP A 48 -7.78 -3.63 7.65
N LEU A 49 -7.20 -3.77 6.47
CA LEU A 49 -7.97 -3.89 5.25
C LEU A 49 -8.68 -5.24 5.29
N MET A 50 -10.01 -5.20 5.27
CA MET A 50 -10.89 -6.38 5.35
C MET A 50 -10.35 -7.54 4.49
N GLY A 51 -10.38 -8.75 5.06
CA GLY A 51 -9.95 -9.96 4.36
C GLY A 51 -10.66 -10.15 3.01
N ILE A 52 -9.92 -10.63 2.02
CA ILE A 52 -10.47 -10.95 0.70
C ILE A 52 -11.54 -12.04 0.86
N SER A 53 -12.76 -11.78 0.40
CA SER A 53 -13.76 -12.84 0.26
C SER A 53 -13.56 -13.57 -1.06
N ILE A 54 -12.76 -14.64 -1.05
CA ILE A 54 -12.56 -15.49 -2.24
C ILE A 54 -13.85 -16.17 -2.67
N GLU A 55 -14.71 -16.56 -1.73
CA GLU A 55 -16.03 -17.10 -2.06
C GLU A 55 -16.89 -16.11 -2.86
N LEU A 56 -16.80 -14.81 -2.54
CA LEU A 56 -17.43 -13.78 -3.35
C LEU A 56 -16.80 -13.68 -4.74
N LEU A 57 -15.48 -13.74 -4.87
CA LEU A 57 -14.81 -13.73 -6.17
C LEU A 57 -15.19 -14.96 -7.03
N ARG A 58 -15.35 -16.13 -6.42
CA ARG A 58 -15.81 -17.35 -7.10
C ARG A 58 -17.27 -17.24 -7.51
N ALA A 59 -18.14 -16.75 -6.62
CA ALA A 59 -19.55 -16.52 -6.90
C ALA A 59 -19.77 -15.49 -8.02
N GLU A 60 -18.91 -14.47 -8.10
CA GLU A 60 -18.86 -13.49 -9.19
C GLU A 60 -18.26 -14.06 -10.50
N GLY A 61 -17.74 -15.28 -10.49
CA GLY A 61 -17.15 -15.94 -11.65
C GLY A 61 -15.83 -15.32 -12.12
N VAL A 62 -15.16 -14.52 -11.28
CA VAL A 62 -13.90 -13.86 -11.64
C VAL A 62 -12.66 -14.71 -11.34
N VAL A 63 -12.80 -15.72 -10.48
CA VAL A 63 -11.75 -16.71 -10.21
C VAL A 63 -12.35 -18.11 -10.22
N GLU A 64 -11.53 -19.08 -10.62
CA GLU A 64 -11.92 -20.49 -10.64
C GLU A 64 -10.81 -21.37 -10.08
N THR A 65 -11.18 -22.58 -9.66
CA THR A 65 -10.23 -23.57 -9.16
C THR A 65 -9.55 -24.25 -10.34
N LEU A 66 -8.24 -24.42 -10.26
CA LEU A 66 -7.47 -25.13 -11.26
C LEU A 66 -7.87 -26.62 -11.25
N VAL A 67 -8.21 -27.18 -12.41
CA VAL A 67 -8.80 -28.52 -12.52
C VAL A 67 -7.93 -29.60 -11.88
N GLU A 68 -6.60 -29.48 -12.01
CA GLU A 68 -5.61 -30.41 -11.45
C GLU A 68 -5.61 -30.46 -9.92
N ASP A 69 -6.15 -29.43 -9.27
CA ASP A 69 -6.12 -29.27 -7.82
C ASP A 69 -7.50 -29.44 -7.19
N ALA A 70 -8.55 -29.78 -7.96
CA ALA A 70 -9.94 -29.73 -7.48
C ALA A 70 -10.23 -30.55 -6.20
N GLU A 71 -9.48 -31.63 -5.96
CA GLU A 71 -9.61 -32.49 -4.78
C GLU A 71 -8.71 -32.08 -3.59
N GLN A 72 -7.85 -31.06 -3.78
CA GLN A 72 -6.95 -30.58 -2.74
C GLN A 72 -7.69 -29.71 -1.71
N LYS A 73 -7.19 -29.70 -0.46
CA LYS A 73 -7.78 -28.93 0.65
C LYS A 73 -7.66 -27.42 0.48
N ASP A 74 -6.61 -26.94 -0.18
CA ASP A 74 -6.39 -25.52 -0.52
C ASP A 74 -5.97 -25.44 -1.99
N PRO A 75 -6.93 -25.59 -2.92
CA PRO A 75 -6.61 -25.77 -4.33
C PRO A 75 -6.17 -24.44 -4.95
N ARG A 76 -5.25 -24.48 -5.92
CA ARG A 76 -4.83 -23.26 -6.61
C ARG A 76 -6.00 -22.66 -7.37
N LEU A 77 -6.06 -21.34 -7.34
CA LEU A 77 -7.02 -20.51 -8.06
C LEU A 77 -6.34 -19.90 -9.28
N THR A 78 -7.13 -19.63 -10.31
CA THR A 78 -6.71 -18.88 -11.51
C THR A 78 -7.77 -17.84 -11.88
N LEU A 79 -7.36 -16.80 -12.61
CA LEU A 79 -8.29 -15.83 -13.17
C LEU A 79 -9.09 -16.43 -14.32
N THR A 80 -10.39 -16.16 -14.35
CA THR A 80 -11.23 -16.39 -15.52
C THR A 80 -11.07 -15.23 -16.53
N PRO A 81 -11.63 -15.32 -17.75
CA PRO A 81 -11.71 -14.16 -18.65
C PRO A 81 -12.43 -12.96 -18.01
N ALA A 82 -13.53 -13.20 -17.28
CA ALA A 82 -14.24 -12.15 -16.55
C ALA A 82 -13.38 -11.54 -15.44
N GLY A 83 -12.52 -12.34 -14.79
CA GLY A 83 -11.55 -11.85 -13.81
C GLY A 83 -10.49 -10.94 -14.40
N HIS A 84 -10.02 -11.23 -15.61
CA HIS A 84 -9.11 -10.34 -16.33
C HIS A 84 -9.77 -9.01 -16.70
N GLU A 85 -11.00 -9.03 -17.22
CA GLU A 85 -11.75 -7.82 -17.52
C GLU A 85 -12.00 -6.97 -16.26
N MET A 86 -12.37 -7.61 -15.15
CA MET A 86 -12.51 -6.96 -13.84
C MET A 86 -11.19 -6.29 -13.42
N LEU A 87 -10.06 -7.01 -13.50
CA LEU A 87 -8.75 -6.46 -13.15
C LEU A 87 -8.41 -5.22 -14.00
N LEU A 88 -8.58 -5.30 -15.31
CA LEU A 88 -8.33 -4.18 -16.21
C LEU A 88 -9.22 -2.98 -15.90
N ARG A 89 -10.51 -3.21 -15.62
CA ARG A 89 -11.46 -2.16 -15.21
C ARG A 89 -11.01 -1.48 -13.92
N LEU A 90 -10.57 -2.24 -12.93
CA LEU A 90 -10.09 -1.70 -11.65
C LEU A 90 -8.79 -0.90 -11.82
N LEU A 91 -7.85 -1.37 -12.66
CA LEU A 91 -6.61 -0.66 -12.97
C LEU A 91 -6.84 0.64 -13.76
N GLN A 92 -7.93 0.73 -14.51
CA GLN A 92 -8.35 1.93 -15.25
C GLN A 92 -9.20 2.89 -14.41
N ALA A 93 -9.53 2.54 -13.16
CA ALA A 93 -10.30 3.41 -12.29
C ALA A 93 -9.53 4.72 -12.00
N PRO A 94 -10.22 5.87 -11.88
CA PRO A 94 -9.57 7.15 -11.63
C PRO A 94 -8.71 7.14 -10.36
N ILE A 95 -7.44 7.53 -10.48
CA ILE A 95 -6.51 7.66 -9.36
C ILE A 95 -6.78 8.99 -8.63
N ARG A 96 -6.95 8.94 -7.30
CA ARG A 96 -6.98 10.13 -6.45
C ARG A 96 -5.58 10.55 -6.03
N SER A 97 -5.44 11.80 -5.56
CA SER A 97 -4.23 12.22 -4.85
C SER A 97 -3.92 11.21 -3.72
N PRO A 98 -2.75 10.54 -3.75
CA PRO A 98 -2.45 9.38 -2.90
C PRO A 98 -2.27 9.72 -1.42
N ASN A 99 -2.16 11.00 -1.08
CA ASN A 99 -1.96 11.45 0.28
C ASN A 99 -3.30 11.71 0.98
N THR A 100 -3.50 11.11 2.16
CA THR A 100 -4.59 11.49 3.07
C THR A 100 -4.44 12.98 3.41
N GLU A 101 -5.33 13.80 2.87
CA GLU A 101 -5.23 15.26 2.96
C GLU A 101 -5.17 15.74 4.42
N LEU A 102 -5.82 15.00 5.31
CA LEU A 102 -5.83 15.27 6.74
C LEU A 102 -4.45 15.07 7.39
N SER A 103 -3.75 13.95 7.12
CA SER A 103 -2.42 13.70 7.71
C SER A 103 -1.41 14.73 7.24
N ARG A 104 -1.45 15.10 5.95
CA ARG A 104 -0.64 16.21 5.42
C ARG A 104 -0.94 17.52 6.11
N LEU A 105 -2.22 17.83 6.31
CA LEU A 105 -2.65 19.05 6.99
C LEU A 105 -2.16 19.08 8.45
N VAL A 106 -2.28 17.97 9.18
CA VAL A 106 -1.78 17.88 10.56
C VAL A 106 -0.28 18.14 10.64
N VAL A 107 0.52 17.51 9.77
CA VAL A 107 1.97 17.73 9.74
C VAL A 107 2.28 19.19 9.38
N ALA A 108 1.62 19.76 8.36
CA ALA A 108 1.83 21.15 7.96
C ALA A 108 1.49 22.14 9.08
N LEU A 109 0.37 21.94 9.78
CA LEU A 109 -0.03 22.78 10.92
C LEU A 109 0.94 22.64 12.08
N LYS A 110 1.36 21.41 12.42
CA LYS A 110 2.37 21.20 13.45
C LYS A 110 3.68 21.90 13.12
N MET A 111 4.15 21.84 11.87
CA MET A 111 5.35 22.55 11.44
C MET A 111 5.19 24.08 11.48
N ARG A 112 4.03 24.58 11.03
CA ARG A 112 3.72 26.02 11.07
C ARG A 112 3.76 26.59 12.48
N PHE A 113 3.24 25.85 13.46
CA PHE A 113 3.11 26.30 14.85
C PHE A 113 4.13 25.70 15.81
N LEU A 114 5.14 24.99 15.28
CA LEU A 114 6.15 24.30 16.09
C LEU A 114 6.96 25.25 16.99
N HIS A 115 7.06 26.52 16.59
CA HIS A 115 7.73 27.58 17.33
C HIS A 115 7.04 27.93 18.66
N LEU A 116 5.76 27.57 18.84
CA LEU A 116 5.01 27.79 20.08
C LEU A 116 5.35 26.75 21.18
N LEU A 117 6.06 25.67 20.82
CA LEU A 117 6.50 24.66 21.77
C LEU A 117 7.84 25.06 22.40
N GLU A 118 7.98 24.73 23.69
CA GLU A 118 9.25 24.73 24.40
C GLU A 118 10.29 23.85 23.67
N PRO A 119 11.60 24.16 23.76
CA PRO A 119 12.63 23.47 23.00
C PRO A 119 12.62 21.95 23.10
N ALA A 120 12.40 21.40 24.29
CA ALA A 120 12.33 19.95 24.52
C ALA A 120 11.14 19.30 23.77
N ALA A 121 9.96 19.89 23.87
CA ALA A 121 8.76 19.40 23.18
C ALA A 121 8.89 19.54 21.65
N ARG A 122 9.56 20.59 21.17
CA ARG A 122 9.89 20.76 19.76
C ARG A 122 10.78 19.63 19.24
N GLN A 123 11.85 19.31 19.97
CA GLN A 123 12.76 18.22 19.61
C GLN A 123 12.04 16.87 19.60
N GLU A 124 11.18 16.62 20.59
CA GLU A 124 10.39 15.39 20.65
C GLU A 124 9.46 15.22 19.43
N GLN A 125 8.74 16.26 19.03
CA GLN A 125 7.88 16.20 17.84
C GLN A 125 8.67 15.90 16.56
N VAL A 126 9.87 16.49 16.41
CA VAL A 126 10.76 16.24 15.27
C VAL A 126 11.30 14.81 15.31
N ALA A 127 11.69 14.32 16.48
CA ALA A 127 12.15 12.95 16.67
C ALA A 127 11.06 11.92 16.34
N ILE A 128 9.81 12.16 16.75
CA ILE A 128 8.66 11.32 16.40
C ILE A 128 8.48 11.27 14.88
N LEU A 129 8.45 12.43 14.21
CA LEU A 129 8.29 12.48 12.75
C LEU A 129 9.44 11.77 12.02
N ARG A 130 10.68 11.91 12.52
CA ARG A 130 11.84 11.20 12.00
C ARG A 130 11.67 9.69 12.13
N THR A 131 11.30 9.19 13.32
CA THR A 131 11.06 7.75 13.56
C THR A 131 10.00 7.19 12.61
N LEU A 132 8.90 7.90 12.41
CA LEU A 132 7.86 7.51 11.45
C LEU A 132 8.39 7.46 10.01
N THR A 133 9.18 8.46 9.61
CA THR A 133 9.77 8.55 8.27
C THR A 133 10.78 7.42 8.03
N VAL A 134 11.62 7.09 9.02
CA VAL A 134 12.56 5.95 8.95
C VAL A 134 11.81 4.63 8.81
N ALA A 135 10.78 4.42 9.62
CA ALA A 135 9.98 3.20 9.57
C ALA A 135 9.25 3.06 8.21
N GLU A 136 8.75 4.16 7.63
CA GLU A 136 8.15 4.16 6.29
C GLU A 136 9.18 3.82 5.21
N ARG A 137 10.34 4.46 5.25
CA ARG A 137 11.43 4.20 4.30
C ARG A 137 11.84 2.74 4.30
N GLN A 138 12.01 2.15 5.49
CA GLN A 138 12.40 0.75 5.63
C GLN A 138 11.40 -0.20 4.99
N ARG A 139 10.09 0.08 5.08
CA ARG A 139 9.06 -0.75 4.43
C ARG A 139 9.15 -0.69 2.91
N TYR A 140 9.48 0.46 2.32
CA TYR A 140 9.68 0.56 0.86
C TYR A 140 10.95 -0.13 0.39
N VAL A 141 12.04 -0.06 1.15
CA VAL A 141 13.27 -0.82 0.85
C VAL A 141 13.01 -2.32 0.87
N GLU A 142 12.31 -2.82 1.90
CA GLU A 142 11.95 -4.24 1.99
C GLU A 142 11.04 -4.69 0.82
N LEU A 143 10.11 -3.82 0.39
CA LEU A 143 9.28 -4.09 -0.79
C LEU A 143 10.10 -4.11 -2.09
N GLU A 144 11.08 -3.23 -2.23
CA GLU A 144 11.96 -3.18 -3.39
C GLU A 144 12.81 -4.45 -3.51
N GLU A 145 13.40 -4.90 -2.40
CA GLU A 145 14.20 -6.12 -2.31
C GLU A 145 13.40 -7.39 -2.65
N GLN A 146 12.12 -7.43 -2.28
CA GLN A 146 11.22 -8.57 -2.52
C GLN A 146 10.53 -8.54 -3.88
N SER A 147 10.60 -7.42 -4.60
CA SER A 147 9.93 -7.26 -5.87
C SER A 147 10.74 -7.92 -7.00
N ASP A 148 10.26 -9.07 -7.48
CA ASP A 148 10.74 -9.70 -8.72
C ASP A 148 10.16 -9.05 -10.00
N GLY A 149 9.30 -8.04 -9.83
CA GLY A 149 8.41 -7.48 -10.87
C GLY A 149 8.91 -6.26 -11.66
N ALA A 150 8.06 -5.84 -12.60
CA ALA A 150 8.25 -4.86 -13.67
C ALA A 150 8.92 -3.53 -13.26
N ASN A 151 9.76 -3.00 -14.17
CA ASN A 151 10.57 -1.80 -13.99
C ASN A 151 9.80 -0.60 -13.38
N LEU A 152 8.54 -0.38 -13.79
CA LEU A 152 7.75 0.78 -13.34
C LEU A 152 7.43 0.79 -11.84
N PHE A 153 7.19 -0.37 -11.22
CA PHE A 153 6.91 -0.40 -9.77
C PHE A 153 8.19 -0.17 -8.97
N LYS A 154 9.32 -0.70 -9.43
CA LYS A 154 10.64 -0.43 -8.85
C LYS A 154 11.02 1.05 -8.99
N ASP A 155 10.83 1.63 -10.16
CA ASP A 155 11.06 3.07 -10.39
C ASP A 155 10.20 3.93 -9.44
N TRP A 156 8.94 3.53 -9.22
CA TRP A 156 8.06 4.20 -8.26
C TRP A 156 8.55 4.06 -6.82
N LEU A 157 8.99 2.88 -6.39
CA LEU A 157 9.55 2.65 -5.06
C LEU A 157 10.83 3.49 -4.84
N ALA A 158 11.72 3.51 -5.83
CA ALA A 158 12.94 4.33 -5.79
C ALA A 158 12.62 5.82 -5.62
N LEU A 159 11.61 6.32 -6.34
CA LEU A 159 11.12 7.70 -6.16
C LEU A 159 10.59 7.94 -4.74
N GLN A 160 9.79 7.02 -4.17
CA GLN A 160 9.29 7.16 -2.80
C GLN A 160 10.43 7.18 -1.78
N ILE A 161 11.41 6.29 -1.91
CA ILE A 161 12.59 6.22 -1.05
C ILE A 161 13.37 7.54 -1.13
N GLN A 162 13.61 8.07 -2.34
CA GLN A 162 14.32 9.34 -2.51
C GLN A 162 13.61 10.54 -1.85
N LEU A 163 12.27 10.58 -1.92
CA LEU A 163 11.48 11.62 -1.25
C LEU A 163 11.60 11.53 0.28
N LEU A 164 11.60 10.31 0.84
CA LEU A 164 11.78 10.08 2.27
C LEU A 164 13.21 10.40 2.71
N ASP A 165 14.22 10.05 1.92
CA ASP A 165 15.63 10.39 2.18
C ASP A 165 15.85 11.90 2.22
N THR A 166 15.25 12.62 1.27
CA THR A 166 15.28 14.09 1.25
C THR A 166 14.63 14.67 2.51
N ARG A 167 13.50 14.10 2.95
CA ARG A 167 12.82 14.52 4.18
C ARG A 167 13.67 14.23 5.43
N LEU A 168 14.31 13.08 5.51
CA LEU A 168 15.19 12.71 6.62
C LEU A 168 16.38 13.67 6.73
N ALA A 169 17.03 13.98 5.61
CA ALA A 169 18.11 14.97 5.58
C ALA A 169 17.65 16.36 6.05
N TRP A 170 16.43 16.77 5.67
CA TRP A 170 15.84 18.02 6.16
C TRP A 170 15.56 18.00 7.67
N LEU A 171 15.01 16.90 8.21
CA LEU A 171 14.75 16.73 9.64
C LEU A 171 16.05 16.70 10.46
N ASP A 172 17.08 16.02 9.96
CA ASP A 172 18.39 15.96 10.61
C ASP A 172 19.02 17.37 10.67
N GLY A 173 18.89 18.16 9.60
CA GLY A 173 19.28 19.57 9.58
C GLY A 173 18.37 20.53 10.37
N PHE A 174 17.21 20.08 10.83
CA PHE A 174 16.29 20.88 11.65
C PHE A 174 16.67 20.81 13.13
N SER A 175 17.13 19.65 13.59
CA SER A 175 17.61 19.46 14.98
C SER A 175 18.78 20.38 15.32
N THR A 176 19.64 20.68 14.34
CA THR A 176 20.79 21.59 14.48
C THR A 176 20.43 23.08 14.48
N ARG A 177 19.23 23.46 14.02
CA ARG A 177 18.75 24.86 13.94
C ARG A 177 17.78 25.25 15.07
N CYS A 178 17.32 24.27 15.86
CA CYS A 178 16.39 24.48 16.96
C CYS A 178 17.06 24.50 18.35
N VAL A 179 18.40 24.51 18.36
CA VAL A 179 19.24 24.94 19.49
C VAL A 179 19.52 26.43 19.31
#